data_AF-A0ABD2LXG0-F1
#
_entry.id   AF-A0ABD2LXG0-F1
#
_cell.length_a   1.000
_cell.length_b   1.000
_cell.length_c   1.000
_cell.angle_alpha   90.00
_cell.angle_beta   90.00
_cell.angle_gamma   90.00
#
_symmetry.space_group_name_H-M   'P 1'
#
loop_
_entity.id
_entity.type
_entity.pdbx_description
1 polymer ?
#
loop_
_entity_poly.entity_id
_entity_poly.type
_entity_poly.pdbx_seq_one_letter_code
_entity_poly.pdbx_strand_id
1 'polypeptide(L)'
;MFSSLFLLSFSFFALFLLLIPAFSDPLFPIVPTKFGRVKGFVHSLSPSPSAFRFRSVDVFFGIPFATPPIGEFRFEKPIPPKLWHGVRNAIRPVSPCVPHARELCNKCSEDCLYLNIFTPHQHSLSRKR
;
A
#
# COMPACT_ATOMS: atom_id res chain seq x y z
N MET A 1 -52.43 -10.21 -9.77
CA MET A 1 -51.82 -8.87 -9.63
C MET A 1 -50.47 -8.88 -8.90
N PHE A 2 -50.13 -9.89 -8.09
CA PHE A 2 -48.86 -9.97 -7.37
C PHE A 2 -47.62 -10.34 -8.22
N SER A 3 -47.79 -10.99 -9.37
CA SER A 3 -46.67 -11.46 -10.21
C SER A 3 -45.93 -10.34 -10.94
N SER A 4 -46.66 -9.30 -11.37
CA SER A 4 -46.07 -8.19 -12.14
C SER A 4 -45.15 -7.32 -11.27
N LEU A 5 -45.51 -7.08 -10.01
CA LEU A 5 -44.66 -6.37 -9.05
C LEU A 5 -43.39 -7.15 -8.71
N PHE A 6 -43.48 -8.48 -8.63
CA PHE A 6 -42.34 -9.34 -8.33
C PHE A 6 -41.33 -9.38 -9.49
N LEU A 7 -41.81 -9.38 -10.74
CA LEU A 7 -40.97 -9.33 -11.93
C LEU A 7 -40.28 -7.97 -12.09
N LEU A 8 -40.98 -6.88 -11.75
CA LEU A 8 -40.41 -5.52 -11.79
C LEU A 8 -39.31 -5.33 -10.73
N SER A 9 -39.49 -5.85 -9.51
CA SER A 9 -38.43 -5.79 -8.48
C SER A 9 -37.22 -6.65 -8.84
N PHE A 10 -37.44 -7.82 -9.43
CA PHE A 10 -36.36 -8.70 -9.88
C PHE A 10 -35.56 -8.07 -11.02
N SER A 11 -36.24 -7.39 -11.94
CA SER A 11 -35.61 -6.63 -13.03
C SER A 11 -34.80 -5.45 -12.53
N PHE A 12 -35.29 -4.70 -11.52
CA PHE A 12 -34.56 -3.58 -10.94
C PHE A 12 -33.33 -4.05 -10.16
N PHE A 13 -33.44 -5.17 -9.44
CA PHE A 13 -32.31 -5.79 -8.73
C PHE A 13 -31.26 -6.36 -9.69
N ALA A 14 -31.68 -7.02 -10.78
CA ALA A 14 -30.78 -7.50 -11.83
C ALA A 14 -30.07 -6.34 -12.56
N LEU A 15 -30.78 -5.24 -12.84
CA LEU A 15 -30.20 -4.04 -13.42
C LEU A 15 -29.20 -3.37 -12.46
N PHE A 16 -29.50 -3.35 -11.15
CA PHE A 16 -28.58 -2.86 -10.12
C PHE A 16 -27.32 -3.73 -9.99
N LEU A 17 -27.45 -5.06 -10.10
CA LEU A 17 -26.31 -5.98 -10.14
C LEU A 17 -25.43 -5.81 -11.40
N LEU A 18 -26.03 -5.47 -12.55
CA LEU A 18 -25.30 -5.15 -13.79
C LEU A 18 -24.62 -3.76 -13.76
N LEU A 19 -25.04 -2.87 -12.85
CA LEU A 19 -24.48 -1.55 -12.65
C LEU A 19 -23.38 -1.49 -11.59
N ILE A 20 -23.08 -2.60 -10.90
CA ILE A 20 -21.92 -2.65 -10.00
C ILE A 20 -20.68 -2.63 -10.89
N PRO A 21 -19.86 -1.55 -10.89
CA PRO A 21 -18.60 -1.59 -11.61
C PRO A 21 -17.80 -2.76 -11.04
N ALA A 22 -17.30 -3.65 -11.90
CA ALA A 22 -16.32 -4.63 -11.50
C ALA A 22 -15.15 -3.85 -10.90
N PHE A 23 -15.09 -3.80 -9.56
CA PHE A 23 -13.98 -3.19 -8.84
C PHE A 23 -12.79 -4.09 -9.12
N SER A 24 -12.05 -3.79 -10.18
CA SER A 24 -10.77 -4.41 -10.44
C SER A 24 -9.85 -3.98 -9.31
N ASP A 25 -9.76 -4.83 -8.29
CA ASP A 25 -8.88 -4.67 -7.14
C ASP A 25 -7.48 -4.33 -7.69
N PRO A 26 -6.86 -3.22 -7.28
CA PRO A 26 -5.47 -2.96 -7.59
C PRO A 26 -4.68 -4.23 -7.25
N LEU A 27 -3.83 -4.72 -8.15
CA LEU A 27 -2.96 -5.84 -7.83
C LEU A 27 -2.17 -5.44 -6.57
N PHE A 28 -2.49 -6.07 -5.44
CA PHE A 28 -1.90 -5.75 -4.15
C PHE A 28 -0.85 -6.81 -3.82
N PRO A 29 0.43 -6.59 -4.14
CA PRO A 29 1.48 -7.55 -3.81
C PRO A 29 1.59 -7.72 -2.30
N ILE A 30 1.61 -8.98 -1.84
CA ILE A 30 1.90 -9.33 -0.45
C ILE A 30 3.26 -10.00 -0.40
N VAL A 31 4.21 -9.39 0.32
CA VAL A 31 5.60 -9.85 0.38
C VAL A 31 5.97 -10.16 1.83
N PRO A 32 6.62 -11.31 2.12
CA PRO A 32 7.16 -11.59 3.44
C PRO A 32 8.42 -10.74 3.71
N THR A 33 8.55 -10.26 4.94
CA THR A 33 9.78 -9.65 5.46
C THR A 33 10.26 -10.42 6.68
N LYS A 34 11.45 -10.10 7.21
CA LYS A 34 11.95 -10.64 8.48
C LYS A 34 10.98 -10.42 9.65
N PHE A 35 10.17 -9.37 9.60
CA PHE A 35 9.34 -8.93 10.74
C PHE A 35 7.84 -9.23 10.58
N GLY A 36 7.42 -9.67 9.40
CA GLY A 36 6.03 -9.97 9.07
C GLY A 36 5.71 -9.68 7.60
N ARG A 37 4.47 -9.94 7.19
CA ARG A 37 4.03 -9.72 5.79
C ARG A 37 3.57 -8.28 5.58
N VAL A 38 3.84 -7.73 4.39
CA VAL A 38 3.43 -6.37 3.99
C VAL A 38 2.60 -6.43 2.71
N LYS A 39 1.54 -5.61 2.63
CA LYS A 39 0.68 -5.42 1.45
C LYS A 39 0.99 -4.08 0.81
N GLY A 40 1.57 -4.09 -0.39
CA GLY A 40 1.80 -2.91 -1.22
C GLY A 40 0.73 -2.74 -2.28
N PHE A 41 1.00 -1.93 -3.30
CA PHE A 41 0.16 -1.76 -4.49
C PHE A 41 1.02 -1.58 -5.74
N VAL A 42 0.47 -1.91 -6.91
CA VAL A 42 1.12 -1.66 -8.20
C VAL A 42 0.80 -0.24 -8.68
N HIS A 43 1.84 0.52 -9.04
CA HIS A 43 1.72 1.83 -9.67
C HIS A 43 2.16 1.77 -11.13
N SER A 44 1.26 2.13 -12.05
CA SER A 44 1.56 2.23 -13.49
C SER A 44 2.35 3.50 -13.77
N LEU A 45 3.44 3.37 -14.53
CA LEU A 45 4.27 4.49 -14.93
C LEU A 45 3.80 5.02 -16.29
N SER A 46 3.89 6.35 -16.47
CA SER A 46 3.68 6.96 -17.79
C SER A 46 4.80 6.52 -18.75
N PRO A 47 4.49 6.27 -20.03
CA PRO A 47 5.51 5.97 -21.02
C PRO A 47 6.52 7.11 -21.08
N SER A 48 7.81 6.81 -20.89
CA SER A 48 8.88 7.80 -21.05
C SER A 48 9.99 7.22 -21.92
N PRO A 49 10.55 7.99 -22.87
CA PRO A 49 11.69 7.56 -23.69
C PRO A 49 12.92 7.19 -22.86
N SER A 50 13.04 7.75 -21.65
CA SER A 50 14.11 7.48 -20.68
C SER A 50 13.69 6.49 -19.58
N ALA A 51 12.41 6.10 -19.50
CA ALA A 51 11.95 5.10 -18.54
C ALA A 51 12.36 3.69 -18.99
N PHE A 52 13.34 3.18 -18.26
CA PHE A 52 13.94 1.86 -18.36
C PHE A 52 12.88 0.75 -18.29
N ARG A 53 12.59 0.05 -19.40
CA ARG A 53 11.94 -1.28 -19.59
C ARG A 53 10.66 -1.67 -18.81
N PHE A 54 10.24 -0.94 -17.79
CA PHE A 54 9.22 -1.31 -16.83
C PHE A 54 8.03 -0.37 -16.97
N ARG A 55 6.83 -0.93 -17.13
CA ARG A 55 5.57 -0.18 -17.26
C ARG A 55 4.87 0.05 -15.93
N SER A 56 5.34 -0.61 -14.87
CA SER A 56 4.78 -0.53 -13.53
C SER A 56 5.82 -0.85 -12.47
N VAL A 57 5.56 -0.41 -11.25
CA VAL A 57 6.37 -0.64 -10.05
C VAL A 57 5.51 -1.14 -8.92
N ASP A 58 6.01 -2.10 -8.14
CA ASP A 58 5.42 -2.43 -6.84
C ASP A 58 5.89 -1.41 -5.81
N VAL A 59 4.93 -0.84 -5.08
CA VAL A 59 5.15 0.21 -4.10
C VAL A 59 4.71 -0.26 -2.72
N PHE A 60 5.61 -0.09 -1.74
CA PHE A 60 5.34 -0.36 -0.34
C PHE A 60 5.76 0.85 0.50
N PHE A 61 4.80 1.52 1.13
CA PHE A 61 5.03 2.67 2.00
C PHE A 61 5.06 2.29 3.48
N GLY A 62 5.81 3.03 4.29
CA GLY A 62 5.65 2.98 5.75
C GLY A 62 6.03 1.64 6.39
N ILE A 63 7.05 0.96 5.85
CA ILE A 63 7.58 -0.28 6.42
C ILE A 63 8.50 0.09 7.59
N PRO A 64 8.20 -0.33 8.84
CA PRO A 64 9.05 0.00 9.98
C PRO A 64 10.37 -0.77 9.89
N PHE A 65 11.48 -0.06 10.07
CA PHE A 65 12.81 -0.67 10.15
C PHE A 65 13.42 -0.59 11.55
N ALA A 66 12.79 0.16 12.45
CA ALA A 66 13.16 0.28 13.86
C ALA A 66 11.93 0.56 14.72
N THR A 67 12.09 0.39 16.04
CA THR A 67 11.11 0.81 17.05
C THR A 67 11.05 2.35 17.12
N PRO A 68 9.88 2.97 17.34
CA PRO A 68 9.76 4.42 17.41
C PRO A 68 10.69 5.03 18.48
N PRO A 69 11.50 6.06 18.14
CA PRO A 69 12.50 6.66 19.03
C PRO A 69 11.85 7.72 19.95
N ILE A 70 10.80 7.32 20.66
CA ILE A 70 10.00 8.19 21.54
C ILE A 70 10.11 7.74 23.00
N GLY A 71 9.85 8.65 23.94
CA GLY A 71 9.95 8.35 25.38
C GLY A 71 11.35 7.90 25.78
N GLU A 72 11.43 6.76 26.47
CA GLU A 72 12.71 6.16 26.91
C GLU A 72 13.65 5.76 25.76
N PHE A 73 13.14 5.64 24.52
CA PHE A 73 13.97 5.34 23.35
C PHE A 73 14.48 6.60 22.62
N ARG A 74 14.13 7.80 23.12
CA ARG A 74 14.58 9.05 22.53
C ARG A 74 16.07 9.24 22.77
N PHE A 75 16.80 9.61 21.73
CA PHE A 75 18.26 9.76 21.72
C PHE A 75 19.06 8.48 21.97
N GLU A 76 18.39 7.33 21.99
CA GLU A 76 19.02 6.02 22.04
C GLU A 76 19.30 5.47 20.65
N LYS A 77 20.14 4.44 20.58
CA LYS A 77 20.38 3.71 19.33
C LYS A 77 19.09 3.06 18.83
N PRO A 78 18.82 3.06 17.50
CA PRO A 78 17.66 2.39 16.95
C PRO A 78 17.63 0.89 17.29
N ILE A 79 16.49 0.43 17.78
CA ILE A 79 16.24 -0.98 18.12
C ILE A 79 15.39 -1.60 17.01
N PRO A 80 15.60 -2.88 16.63
CA PRO A 80 14.73 -3.55 15.65
C PRO A 80 13.24 -3.41 15.96
N PRO A 81 12.37 -3.37 14.95
CA PRO A 81 10.93 -3.24 15.14
C PRO A 81 10.37 -4.55 15.72
N LYS A 82 9.24 -4.44 16.42
CA LYS A 82 8.49 -5.61 16.88
C LYS A 82 7.96 -6.41 15.69
N LEU A 83 7.92 -7.74 15.83
CA LEU A 83 7.20 -8.61 14.91
C LEU A 83 5.72 -8.24 14.90
N TRP A 84 5.07 -8.33 13.74
CA TRP A 84 3.62 -8.17 13.62
C TRP A 84 2.97 -9.42 13.06
N HIS A 85 1.76 -9.71 13.56
CA HIS A 85 0.92 -10.79 13.05
C HIS A 85 0.08 -10.29 11.87
N GLY A 86 -0.33 -11.21 11.00
CA GLY A 86 -1.20 -10.89 9.87
C GLY A 86 -0.46 -10.25 8.69
N VAL A 87 -1.05 -9.22 8.10
CA VAL A 87 -0.50 -8.48 6.94
C VAL A 87 -0.58 -6.98 7.23
N ARG A 88 0.56 -6.31 7.27
CA ARG A 88 0.62 -4.86 7.47
C ARG A 88 0.27 -4.14 6.16
N ASN A 89 -0.62 -3.15 6.22
CA ASN A 89 -1.00 -2.37 5.06
C ASN A 89 0.03 -1.27 4.78
N ALA A 90 0.70 -1.34 3.63
CA ALA A 90 1.81 -0.50 3.21
C ALA A 90 1.46 0.31 1.94
N ILE A 91 0.23 0.84 1.89
CA ILE A 91 -0.31 1.55 0.71
C ILE A 91 -0.38 3.07 0.88
N ARG A 92 0.02 3.61 2.03
CA ARG A 92 0.02 5.05 2.31
C ARG A 92 1.33 5.50 2.94
N PRO A 93 1.87 6.67 2.55
CA PRO A 93 2.99 7.29 3.24
C PRO A 93 2.67 7.54 4.72
N VAL A 94 3.71 7.50 5.54
CA VAL A 94 3.66 7.84 6.96
C VAL A 94 4.26 9.22 7.20
N SER A 95 4.04 9.76 8.40
CA SER A 95 4.55 11.07 8.79
C SER A 95 6.08 11.13 8.69
N PRO A 96 6.66 12.18 8.09
CA PRO A 96 8.10 12.37 8.07
C PRO A 96 8.65 12.73 9.46
N CYS A 97 9.97 12.60 9.61
CA CYS A 97 10.68 13.03 10.80
C CYS A 97 10.63 14.55 10.97
N VAL A 98 10.63 15.01 12.22
CA VAL A 98 10.69 16.44 12.55
C VAL A 98 12.01 17.04 12.02
N PRO A 99 11.98 17.99 11.06
CA PRO A 99 13.18 18.66 10.58
C PRO A 99 13.68 19.69 11.60
N HIS A 100 14.90 20.19 11.40
CA HIS A 100 15.44 21.28 12.21
C HIS A 100 14.57 22.55 12.12
N ALA A 101 14.17 22.93 10.91
CA ALA A 101 13.21 24.00 10.67
C ALA A 101 11.77 23.51 10.92
N ARG A 102 11.38 23.41 12.19
CA ARG A 102 10.10 22.84 12.64
C ARG A 102 8.87 23.47 11.99
N GLU A 103 8.93 24.77 11.69
CA GLU A 103 7.85 25.54 11.07
C GLU A 103 7.47 25.04 9.67
N LEU A 104 8.39 24.35 8.98
CA LEU A 104 8.13 23.77 7.66
C LEU A 104 7.33 22.47 7.73
N CYS A 105 7.06 21.94 8.93
CA CYS A 105 6.38 20.65 9.06
C CYS A 105 5.10 20.70 9.90
N ASN A 106 3.97 20.69 9.17
CA ASN A 106 2.64 20.68 9.76
C ASN A 106 2.14 19.28 10.19
N LYS A 107 2.80 18.20 9.72
CA LYS A 107 2.38 16.80 9.99
C LYS A 107 3.58 15.86 10.21
N CYS A 108 4.57 16.30 10.99
CA CYS A 108 5.72 15.47 11.36
C CYS A 108 5.46 14.68 12.65
N SER A 109 6.26 13.64 12.84
CA SER A 109 6.28 12.82 14.06
C SER A 109 7.72 12.44 14.42
N GLU A 110 8.01 12.22 15.72
CA GLU A 110 9.23 11.51 16.12
C GLU A 110 9.11 10.00 15.84
N ASP A 111 7.89 9.45 15.75
CA ASP A 111 7.62 8.13 15.19
C ASP A 111 7.69 8.19 13.65
N CYS A 112 8.92 8.14 13.12
CA CYS A 112 9.20 8.33 11.68
C CYS A 112 10.21 7.34 11.09
N LEU A 113 10.62 6.31 11.83
CA LEU A 113 11.62 5.32 11.38
C LEU A 113 11.02 4.26 10.45
N TYR A 114 10.61 4.72 9.27
CA TYR A 114 9.99 3.91 8.21
C TYR A 114 10.70 4.09 6.87
N LEU A 115 10.62 3.05 6.04
CA LEU A 115 11.12 3.06 4.66
C LEU A 115 9.96 2.98 3.68
N ASN A 116 10.21 3.46 2.47
CA ASN A 116 9.38 3.20 1.29
C ASN A 116 10.19 2.39 0.29
N ILE A 117 9.62 1.32 -0.26
CA ILE A 117 10.28 0.40 -1.20
C ILE A 117 9.55 0.48 -2.54
N PHE A 118 10.32 0.69 -3.60
CA PHE A 118 9.86 0.71 -4.99
C PHE A 118 10.70 -0.29 -5.77
N THR A 119 10.05 -1.28 -6.37
CA THR A 119 10.71 -2.27 -7.22
C THR A 119 9.99 -2.35 -8.56
N PRO A 120 10.69 -2.59 -9.69
CA PRO A 120 10.02 -2.93 -10.93
C PRO A 120 8.99 -4.03 -10.73
N HIS A 121 7.77 -3.80 -11.21
CA HIS A 121 6.74 -4.83 -11.17
C HIS A 121 7.11 -5.91 -12.18
N GLN A 122 7.26 -7.13 -11.71
CA GLN A 122 7.54 -8.26 -12.58
C GLN A 122 6.25 -8.66 -13.30
N HIS A 123 6.08 -8.24 -14.56
CA HIS A 123 5.26 -9.02 -15.47
C HIS A 123 5.89 -10.40 -15.60
N SER A 124 5.08 -11.46 -15.65
CA SER A 124 5.46 -12.87 -15.78
C SER A 124 6.20 -13.21 -17.09
N LEU A 125 7.30 -12.53 -17.38
CA LEU A 125 8.20 -12.79 -18.50
C LEU A 125 9.64 -12.93 -17.99
N SER A 126 9.88 -14.03 -17.26
CA SER A 126 11.12 -14.81 -17.24
C SER A 126 11.21 -15.63 -15.95
N ARG A 127 10.37 -16.65 -15.84
CA ARG A 127 10.80 -17.89 -15.20
C ARG A 127 11.59 -18.69 -16.24
N LYS A 128 12.80 -18.23 -16.57
CA LYS A 128 13.78 -19.08 -17.24
C LYS A 128 14.63 -19.71 -16.13
N ARG A 129 14.58 -21.04 -16.09
CA ARG A 129 15.32 -21.90 -15.16
C ARG A 129 16.79 -21.55 -15.11
#